data_AF-A0A6I7W9N3-F1
#
_entry.id   AF-A0A6I7W9N3-F1
#
_cell.length_a   1.000
_cell.length_b   1.000
_cell.length_c   1.000
_cell.angle_alpha   90.00
_cell.angle_beta   90.00
_cell.angle_gamma   90.00
#
_symmetry.space_group_name_H-M   'P 1'
#
loop_
_entity.id
_entity.type
_entity.pdbx_description
1 polymer ?
#
loop_
_entity_poly.entity_id
_entity_poly.type
_entity_poly.pdbx_seq_one_letter_code
_entity_poly.pdbx_strand_id
1 'polypeptide(L)'
;MLHRGDELWDCVVDINDLVVESAPELVQYKPSQKYLLIDVAAYENEALEAVHNMVSTLFQLENSSDDTAVYLINRLYDLVKNGDNDLQRALKLWVEFVLAQKLEGVQLEQAQTLGEVATMLANNRIPWTQRWLEQGKAEGIDEGIIESLVLLLTEVSQLLSS
;
A
#
# COMPACT_ATOMS: atom_id res chain seq x y z
N MET A 1 -0.31 -5.93 -12.32
CA MET A 1 0.71 -5.39 -11.40
C MET A 1 0.00 -4.62 -10.31
N LEU A 2 0.52 -4.68 -9.09
CA LEU A 2 0.06 -3.85 -7.97
C LEU A 2 0.99 -2.65 -7.88
N HIS A 3 0.47 -1.44 -8.02
CA HIS A 3 1.26 -0.22 -7.81
C HIS A 3 0.96 0.33 -6.41
N ARG A 4 2.03 0.70 -5.71
CA ARG A 4 2.01 1.34 -4.39
C ARG A 4 2.94 2.55 -4.47
N GLY A 5 2.40 3.66 -4.95
CA GLY A 5 3.04 4.96 -4.96
C GLY A 5 2.00 6.02 -4.59
N ASP A 6 2.46 7.13 -4.01
CA ASP A 6 1.57 8.22 -3.59
C ASP A 6 0.99 8.97 -4.79
N GLU A 7 1.65 8.88 -5.95
CA GLU A 7 1.15 9.36 -7.23
C GLU A 7 0.40 8.25 -7.99
N LEU A 8 -0.63 8.68 -8.72
CA LEU A 8 -1.34 7.83 -9.66
C LEU A 8 -0.38 7.29 -10.71
N TRP A 9 -0.56 6.03 -11.08
CA TRP A 9 0.26 5.42 -12.11
C TRP A 9 0.01 6.06 -13.48
N ASP A 10 1.04 6.71 -14.04
CA ASP A 10 1.02 7.34 -15.38
C ASP A 10 1.85 6.56 -16.44
N CYS A 11 2.30 5.35 -16.11
CA CYS A 11 3.11 4.54 -17.04
C CYS A 11 2.25 3.65 -17.94
N VAL A 12 2.80 3.29 -19.10
CA VAL A 12 2.15 2.42 -20.09
C VAL A 12 1.80 1.04 -19.52
N VAL A 13 0.82 0.34 -20.12
CA VAL A 13 0.29 -0.96 -19.65
C VAL A 13 0.58 -2.14 -20.57
N ASP A 14 1.34 -1.89 -21.64
CA ASP A 14 1.90 -2.91 -22.52
C ASP A 14 3.42 -2.82 -22.50
N ILE A 15 4.07 -3.96 -22.33
CA ILE A 15 5.53 -4.07 -22.40
C ILE A 15 6.07 -3.55 -23.74
N ASN A 16 5.30 -3.64 -24.82
CA ASN A 16 5.72 -3.13 -26.13
C ASN A 16 6.08 -1.63 -26.09
N ASP A 17 5.29 -0.87 -25.35
CA ASP A 17 5.40 0.58 -25.23
C ASP A 17 6.55 1.00 -24.30
N LEU A 18 7.11 0.07 -23.52
CA LEU A 18 8.30 0.27 -22.69
C LEU A 18 9.61 0.01 -23.44
N VAL A 19 9.57 -0.67 -24.59
CA VAL A 19 10.77 -0.98 -25.37
C VAL A 19 11.13 0.23 -26.24
N VAL A 20 12.26 0.86 -25.93
CA VAL A 20 12.85 1.98 -26.72
C VAL A 20 12.97 1.59 -28.19
N GLU A 21 12.85 2.59 -29.08
CA GLU A 21 12.86 2.41 -30.54
C GLU A 21 13.93 1.42 -31.02
N SER A 22 13.44 0.34 -31.62
CA SER A 22 14.24 -0.69 -32.27
C SER A 22 14.27 -0.43 -33.77
N ALA A 23 15.35 -0.85 -34.44
CA ALA A 23 15.46 -0.77 -35.90
C ALA A 23 14.18 -1.35 -36.57
N PRO A 24 13.72 -0.79 -37.71
CA PRO A 24 12.44 -1.16 -38.33
C PRO A 24 12.27 -2.67 -38.55
N GLU A 25 13.37 -3.37 -38.81
CA GLU A 25 13.42 -4.82 -39.05
C GLU A 25 13.09 -5.64 -37.80
N LEU A 26 13.33 -5.06 -36.61
CA LEU A 26 13.17 -5.71 -35.31
C LEU A 26 11.79 -5.48 -34.69
N VAL A 27 10.96 -4.58 -35.25
CA VAL A 27 9.63 -4.24 -34.74
C VAL A 27 8.74 -5.49 -34.62
N GLN A 28 8.84 -6.43 -35.57
CA GLN A 28 8.07 -7.68 -35.56
C GLN A 28 8.42 -8.62 -34.40
N TYR A 29 9.58 -8.44 -33.76
CA TYR A 29 10.05 -9.26 -32.64
C TYR A 29 9.81 -8.59 -31.29
N LYS A 30 9.21 -7.39 -31.25
CA LYS A 30 8.84 -6.75 -29.99
C LYS A 30 7.78 -7.58 -29.27
N PRO A 31 8.01 -7.99 -28.02
CA PRO A 31 6.97 -8.64 -27.23
C PRO A 31 5.84 -7.65 -26.95
N SER A 32 4.60 -8.08 -27.13
CA SER A 32 3.43 -7.39 -26.57
C SER A 32 2.88 -8.25 -25.45
N GLN A 33 2.75 -7.63 -24.29
CA GLN A 33 2.19 -8.27 -23.12
C GLN A 33 1.47 -7.18 -22.32
N LYS A 34 0.15 -7.19 -22.44
CA LYS A 34 -0.71 -6.34 -21.62
C LYS A 34 -0.78 -6.89 -20.21
N TYR A 35 -0.78 -5.99 -19.24
CA TYR A 35 -1.08 -6.32 -17.85
C TYR A 35 -2.27 -5.52 -17.35
N LEU A 36 -3.05 -6.15 -16.47
CA LEU A 36 -4.03 -5.44 -15.68
C LEU A 36 -3.28 -4.71 -14.56
N LEU A 37 -3.35 -3.38 -14.60
CA LEU A 37 -2.90 -2.53 -13.51
C LEU A 37 -4.01 -2.46 -12.45
N ILE A 38 -3.63 -2.70 -11.21
CA ILE A 38 -4.45 -2.41 -10.05
C ILE A 38 -3.71 -1.31 -9.30
N ASP A 39 -4.21 -0.08 -9.44
CA ASP A 39 -3.71 1.07 -8.70
C ASP A 39 -4.54 1.23 -7.44
N VAL A 40 -3.97 0.83 -6.30
CA VAL A 40 -4.68 0.81 -5.02
C VAL A 40 -4.96 2.24 -4.54
N ALA A 41 -4.08 3.20 -4.84
CA ALA A 41 -4.23 4.60 -4.47
C ALA A 41 -5.35 5.31 -5.27
N ALA A 42 -5.71 4.79 -6.44
CA ALA A 42 -6.76 5.34 -7.29
C ALA A 42 -8.19 5.03 -6.81
N TYR A 43 -8.38 4.12 -5.85
CA TYR A 43 -9.71 3.73 -5.37
C TYR A 43 -10.19 4.60 -4.20
N GLU A 44 -11.35 5.23 -4.37
CA GLU A 44 -12.05 5.92 -3.28
C GLU A 44 -12.54 4.94 -2.21
N ASN A 45 -12.41 5.31 -0.93
CA ASN A 45 -12.81 4.46 0.19
C ASN A 45 -14.31 4.11 0.15
N GLU A 46 -15.17 5.04 -0.28
CA GLU A 46 -16.60 4.86 -0.42
C GLU A 46 -16.93 3.77 -1.45
N ALA A 47 -16.21 3.75 -2.58
CA ALA A 47 -16.39 2.74 -3.61
C ALA A 47 -15.94 1.36 -3.12
N LEU A 48 -14.82 1.29 -2.40
CA LEU A 48 -14.36 0.05 -1.77
C LEU A 48 -15.36 -0.44 -0.72
N GLU A 49 -15.96 0.47 0.06
CA GLU A 49 -16.91 0.13 1.12
C GLU A 49 -18.18 -0.52 0.57
N ALA A 50 -18.67 0.00 -0.57
CA ALA A 50 -19.85 -0.54 -1.24
C ALA A 50 -19.67 -1.98 -1.76
N VAL A 51 -18.45 -2.36 -2.15
CA VAL A 51 -18.14 -3.70 -2.67
C VAL A 51 -18.09 -4.75 -1.54
N HIS A 52 -17.62 -4.35 -0.35
CA HIS A 52 -17.63 -5.15 0.87
C HIS A 52 -17.14 -6.61 0.69
N ASN A 53 -15.92 -6.77 0.17
CA ASN A 53 -15.24 -8.06 0.07
C ASN A 53 -13.80 -8.02 0.58
N MET A 54 -13.16 -9.19 0.67
CA MET A 54 -11.80 -9.33 1.18
C MET A 54 -10.79 -8.41 0.47
N VAL A 55 -10.86 -8.33 -0.87
CA VAL A 55 -9.94 -7.51 -1.68
C VAL A 55 -10.15 -6.02 -1.40
N SER A 56 -11.41 -5.58 -1.33
CA SER A 56 -11.73 -4.19 -0.97
C SER A 56 -11.29 -3.84 0.44
N THR A 57 -11.42 -4.76 1.40
CA THR A 57 -10.95 -4.54 2.78
C THR A 57 -9.42 -4.52 2.87
N LEU A 58 -8.73 -5.32 2.06
CA LEU A 58 -7.27 -5.25 1.93
C LEU A 58 -6.82 -3.89 1.39
N PHE A 59 -7.44 -3.40 0.32
CA PHE A 59 -7.12 -2.10 -0.28
C PHE A 59 -7.43 -0.95 0.68
N GLN A 60 -8.58 -0.99 1.36
CA GLN A 60 -8.88 -0.02 2.40
C GLN A 60 -7.86 -0.06 3.52
N LEU A 61 -7.42 -1.24 3.97
CA LEU A 61 -6.44 -1.36 5.06
C LEU A 61 -5.07 -0.81 4.63
N GLU A 62 -4.68 -1.00 3.38
CA GLU A 62 -3.46 -0.43 2.82
C GLU A 62 -3.51 1.10 2.83
N ASN A 63 -4.63 1.68 2.36
CA ASN A 63 -4.88 3.12 2.30
C ASN A 63 -5.38 3.73 3.62
N SER A 64 -5.61 2.91 4.65
CA SER A 64 -6.26 3.36 5.87
C SER A 64 -5.36 4.23 6.73
N SER A 65 -5.98 5.23 7.35
CA SER A 65 -5.46 5.90 8.54
C SER A 65 -5.68 5.04 9.80
N ASP A 66 -4.87 5.33 10.80
CA ASP A 66 -4.69 4.58 12.05
C ASP A 66 -6.00 4.19 12.76
N ASP A 67 -6.98 5.10 12.77
CA ASP A 67 -8.25 4.91 13.49
C ASP A 67 -9.14 3.83 12.88
N THR A 68 -8.95 3.53 11.58
CA THR A 68 -9.79 2.59 10.83
C THR A 68 -9.13 1.22 10.64
N ALA A 69 -7.81 1.11 10.80
CA ALA A 69 -7.06 -0.14 10.60
C ALA A 69 -7.57 -1.31 11.47
N VAL A 70 -7.88 -1.06 12.75
CA VAL A 70 -8.40 -2.10 13.66
C VAL A 70 -9.77 -2.61 13.19
N TYR A 71 -10.64 -1.72 12.73
CA TYR A 71 -11.94 -2.10 12.18
C TYR A 71 -11.77 -2.96 10.92
N LEU A 72 -10.87 -2.55 10.02
CA LEU A 72 -10.62 -3.24 8.77
C LEU A 72 -9.98 -4.62 8.96
N ILE A 73 -9.09 -4.78 9.94
CA ILE A 73 -8.51 -6.08 10.29
C ILE A 73 -9.57 -7.03 10.86
N ASN A 74 -10.46 -6.53 11.73
CA ASN A 74 -11.59 -7.33 12.23
C ASN A 74 -12.54 -7.75 11.10
N ARG A 75 -12.86 -6.82 10.20
CA ARG A 75 -13.68 -7.11 9.02
C ARG A 75 -13.01 -8.12 8.10
N LEU A 76 -11.70 -7.98 7.87
CA LEU A 76 -10.93 -8.91 7.07
C LEU A 76 -11.00 -10.32 7.68
N TYR A 77 -10.79 -10.44 8.99
CA TYR A 77 -10.95 -11.69 9.71
C TYR A 77 -12.37 -12.27 9.56
N ASP A 78 -13.41 -11.46 9.76
CA ASP A 78 -14.80 -11.92 9.64
C ASP A 78 -15.15 -12.47 8.24
N LEU A 79 -14.55 -11.89 7.19
CA LEU A 79 -14.73 -12.35 5.82
C LEU A 79 -14.03 -13.69 5.53
N VAL A 80 -12.97 -14.02 6.25
CA VAL A 80 -12.12 -15.19 5.94
C VAL A 80 -12.11 -16.29 7.00
N LYS A 81 -12.67 -16.06 8.20
CA LYS A 81 -12.61 -16.99 9.35
C LYS A 81 -13.16 -18.39 9.08
N ASN A 82 -14.08 -18.53 8.13
CA ASN A 82 -14.68 -19.80 7.73
C ASN A 82 -14.07 -20.38 6.43
N GLY A 83 -13.02 -19.72 5.91
CA GLY A 83 -12.36 -20.09 4.66
C GLY A 83 -11.11 -20.96 4.88
N ASP A 84 -10.26 -20.97 3.86
CA ASP A 84 -9.01 -21.74 3.84
C ASP A 84 -8.02 -21.27 4.92
N ASN A 85 -7.46 -22.22 5.68
CA ASN A 85 -6.47 -21.95 6.72
C ASN A 85 -5.17 -21.38 6.14
N ASP A 86 -4.77 -21.79 4.93
CA ASP A 86 -3.57 -21.27 4.28
C ASP A 86 -3.75 -19.81 3.89
N LEU A 87 -4.95 -19.44 3.43
CA LEU A 87 -5.33 -18.05 3.18
C LEU A 87 -5.32 -17.22 4.47
N GLN A 88 -5.91 -17.72 5.55
CA GLN A 88 -5.89 -17.03 6.84
C GLN A 88 -4.46 -16.81 7.35
N ARG A 89 -3.58 -17.79 7.14
CA ARG A 89 -2.16 -17.68 7.50
C ARG A 89 -1.43 -16.65 6.64
N ALA A 90 -1.64 -16.66 5.32
CA ALA A 90 -1.05 -15.69 4.41
C ALA A 90 -1.50 -14.26 4.76
N LEU A 91 -2.80 -14.08 5.04
CA LEU A 91 -3.36 -12.80 5.45
C LEU A 91 -2.83 -12.34 6.81
N LYS A 92 -2.65 -13.25 7.78
CA LYS A 92 -1.99 -12.92 9.05
C LYS A 92 -0.60 -12.32 8.81
N LEU A 93 0.25 -13.01 8.05
CA LEU A 93 1.61 -12.56 7.78
C LEU A 93 1.64 -11.22 7.04
N TRP A 94 0.73 -11.03 6.09
CA TRP A 94 0.59 -9.76 5.38
C TRP A 94 0.11 -8.63 6.30
N VAL A 95 -0.88 -8.88 7.17
CA VAL A 95 -1.34 -7.89 8.15
C VAL A 95 -0.22 -7.54 9.12
N GLU A 96 0.57 -8.51 9.59
CA GLU A 96 1.74 -8.26 10.43
C GLU A 96 2.79 -7.41 9.71
N PHE A 97 3.02 -7.65 8.43
CA PHE A 97 3.92 -6.83 7.61
C PHE A 97 3.40 -5.40 7.44
N VAL A 98 2.12 -5.23 7.09
CA VAL A 98 1.49 -3.91 6.94
C VAL A 98 1.53 -3.14 8.25
N LEU A 99 1.24 -3.81 9.36
CA LEU A 99 1.37 -3.22 10.69
C LEU A 99 2.83 -2.89 10.98
N ALA A 100 3.79 -3.79 10.80
CA ALA A 100 5.20 -3.49 11.06
C ALA A 100 5.72 -2.29 10.26
N GLN A 101 5.22 -2.06 9.05
CA GLN A 101 5.55 -0.89 8.24
C GLN A 101 4.87 0.40 8.73
N LYS A 102 3.69 0.28 9.35
CA LYS A 102 2.92 1.43 9.89
C LYS A 102 3.19 1.67 11.39
N LEU A 103 3.79 0.72 12.11
CA LEU A 103 4.02 0.76 13.55
C LEU A 103 5.48 0.43 13.92
N GLU A 104 6.23 1.41 14.40
CA GLU A 104 7.49 1.13 15.09
C GLU A 104 7.27 0.52 16.48
N GLY A 105 7.94 -0.59 16.76
CA GLY A 105 8.03 -1.20 18.10
C GLY A 105 6.84 -2.06 18.54
N VAL A 106 5.95 -2.46 17.64
CA VAL A 106 4.85 -3.39 17.99
C VAL A 106 5.30 -4.84 17.91
N GLN A 107 5.29 -5.50 19.05
CA GLN A 107 5.49 -6.94 19.17
C GLN A 107 4.17 -7.67 18.93
N LEU A 108 3.91 -8.04 17.67
CA LEU A 108 2.83 -8.97 17.29
C LEU A 108 3.23 -10.44 17.47
N GLU A 109 4.44 -10.70 17.96
CA GLU A 109 5.10 -12.02 18.06
C GLU A 109 4.30 -13.10 18.80
N GLN A 110 3.27 -12.70 19.55
CA GLN A 110 2.43 -13.60 20.36
C GLN A 110 1.20 -14.12 19.60
N ALA A 111 0.78 -13.46 18.52
CA ALA A 111 -0.40 -13.88 17.76
C ALA A 111 -0.09 -15.08 16.86
N GLN A 112 -0.84 -16.17 17.03
CA GLN A 112 -0.77 -17.39 16.21
C GLN A 112 -1.75 -17.32 15.02
N THR A 113 -2.85 -16.57 15.16
CA THR A 113 -3.92 -16.48 14.16
C THR A 113 -4.27 -15.05 13.81
N LEU A 114 -4.89 -14.83 12.64
CA LEU A 114 -5.41 -13.51 12.25
C LEU A 114 -6.46 -13.00 13.25
N GLY A 115 -7.27 -13.91 13.81
CA GLY A 115 -8.23 -13.58 14.87
C GLY A 115 -7.57 -13.10 16.16
N GLU A 116 -6.41 -13.67 16.53
CA GLU A 116 -5.62 -13.21 17.67
C GLU A 116 -5.01 -11.82 17.42
N VAL A 117 -4.52 -11.55 16.21
CA VAL A 117 -4.06 -10.19 15.83
C VAL A 117 -5.21 -9.19 16.00
N ALA A 118 -6.39 -9.49 15.45
CA ALA A 118 -7.60 -8.69 15.60
C ALA A 118 -7.97 -8.44 17.08
N THR A 119 -7.92 -9.49 17.91
CA THR A 119 -8.24 -9.41 19.35
C THR A 119 -7.21 -8.58 20.12
N MET A 120 -5.92 -8.76 19.83
CA MET A 120 -4.85 -8.00 20.45
C MET A 120 -4.95 -6.50 20.12
N LEU A 121 -5.30 -6.17 18.88
CA LEU A 121 -5.54 -4.79 18.45
C LEU A 121 -6.74 -4.16 19.16
N ALA A 122 -7.83 -4.90 19.34
CA ALA A 122 -9.01 -4.39 20.05
C ALA A 122 -8.71 -4.04 21.52
N ASN A 123 -7.85 -4.82 22.19
CA ASN A 123 -7.55 -4.66 23.62
C ASN A 123 -6.49 -3.59 23.94
N ASN A 124 -5.69 -3.15 22.96
CA ASN A 124 -4.56 -2.23 23.15
C ASN A 124 -4.65 -0.96 22.27
N ARG A 125 -5.85 -0.49 21.91
CA ARG A 125 -6.04 0.68 21.01
C ARG A 125 -5.33 1.96 21.47
N ILE A 126 -5.37 2.29 22.75
CA ILE A 126 -5.02 3.65 23.23
C ILE A 126 -3.50 3.97 23.16
N PRO A 127 -2.57 3.06 23.53
CA PRO A 127 -1.13 3.37 23.49
C PRO A 127 -0.52 3.43 22.09
N TRP A 128 -1.18 2.87 21.07
CA TRP A 128 -0.61 2.70 19.74
C TRP A 128 -1.06 3.77 18.75
N THR A 129 -2.35 4.14 18.75
CA THR A 129 -2.88 5.24 17.91
C THR A 129 -2.12 6.55 18.15
N GLN A 130 -1.73 6.83 19.40
CA GLN A 130 -1.00 8.06 19.72
C GLN A 130 0.46 8.04 19.27
N ARG A 131 1.14 6.89 19.34
CA ARG A 131 2.51 6.74 18.83
C ARG A 131 2.55 6.83 17.30
N TRP A 132 1.53 6.33 16.61
CA TRP A 132 1.46 6.41 15.14
C TRP A 132 1.13 7.81 14.65
N LEU A 133 0.25 8.55 15.33
CA LEU A 133 0.00 9.96 14.99
C LEU A 133 1.28 10.80 15.09
N GLU A 134 2.13 10.50 16.06
CA GLU A 134 3.43 11.17 16.24
C GLU A 134 4.43 10.75 15.15
N GLN A 135 4.47 9.47 14.78
CA GLN A 135 5.36 8.95 13.74
C GLN A 135 4.95 9.39 12.32
N GLY A 136 3.67 9.28 11.95
CA GLY A 136 3.18 9.72 10.65
C GLY A 136 3.32 11.24 10.43
N LYS A 137 3.27 12.03 11.51
CA LYS A 137 3.66 13.45 11.45
C LYS A 137 5.14 13.64 11.16
N ALA A 138 6.01 12.80 11.71
CA ALA A 138 7.44 12.88 11.46
C ALA A 138 7.77 12.48 10.02
N GLU A 139 7.23 11.36 9.54
CA GLU A 139 7.43 10.88 8.16
C GLU A 139 6.89 11.88 7.13
N GLY A 140 5.69 12.44 7.33
CA GLY A 140 5.16 13.46 6.43
C GLY A 140 5.95 14.78 6.42
N ILE A 141 6.63 15.11 7.53
CA ILE A 141 7.58 16.24 7.55
C ILE A 141 8.84 15.90 6.76
N ASP A 142 9.38 14.71 6.93
CA ASP A 142 10.60 14.27 6.24
C ASP A 142 10.37 14.12 4.73
N GLU A 143 9.24 13.55 4.31
CA GLU A 143 8.84 13.47 2.90
C GLU A 143 8.66 14.86 2.28
N GLY A 144 7.97 15.78 2.98
CA GLY A 144 7.82 17.17 2.50
C GLY A 144 9.15 17.93 2.41
N ILE A 145 10.11 17.64 3.29
CA ILE A 145 11.47 18.19 3.21
C ILE A 145 12.21 17.63 2.00
N ILE A 146 12.15 16.31 1.77
CA ILE A 146 12.81 15.66 0.64
C ILE A 146 12.23 16.18 -0.68
N GLU A 147 10.91 16.23 -0.80
CA GLU A 147 10.22 16.73 -1.99
C GLU A 147 10.57 18.19 -2.28
N SER A 148 10.61 19.05 -1.25
CA SER A 148 11.03 20.44 -1.38
C SER A 148 12.51 20.58 -1.81
N LEU A 149 13.40 19.74 -1.27
CA LEU A 149 14.81 19.73 -1.65
C LEU A 149 15.01 19.28 -3.10
N VAL A 150 14.26 18.29 -3.56
CA VAL A 150 14.30 17.82 -4.95
C VAL A 150 13.82 18.92 -5.90
N LEU A 151 12.74 19.63 -5.56
CA LEU A 151 12.23 20.78 -6.32
C LEU A 151 13.26 21.91 -6.44
N LEU A 152 13.88 22.31 -5.31
CA LEU A 152 14.90 23.35 -5.29
C LEU A 152 16.14 22.97 -6.11
N LEU A 153 16.58 21.72 -6.04
CA LEU A 153 17.72 21.23 -6.84
C LEU A 153 17.41 21.23 -8.34
N THR A 154 16.15 20.96 -8.70
CA THR A 154 15.70 20.96 -10.09
C THR A 154 15.64 22.40 -10.66
N GLU A 155 15.14 23.36 -9.88
CA GLU A 155 15.13 24.79 -10.27
C GLU A 155 16.54 25.37 -10.41
N VAL A 156 17.45 25.05 -9.49
CA VAL A 156 18.84 25.53 -9.55
C VAL A 156 19.58 24.95 -10.76
N SER A 157 19.32 23.68 -11.11
CA SER A 157 19.90 23.04 -12.30
C SER A 157 19.42 23.71 -13.61
N GLN A 158 18.15 24.10 -13.68
CA GLN A 158 17.60 24.83 -14.83
C GLN A 158 18.17 26.25 -14.96
N LEU A 159 18.46 26.93 -13.86
CA LEU A 159 19.07 28.26 -13.87
C LEU A 159 20.56 28.25 -14.27
N LEU A 160 21.27 27.15 -14.00
CA LEU A 160 22.69 27.01 -14.35
C LEU A 160 22.94 26.47 -15.77
N SER A 161 21.89 26.05 -16.47
CA SER A 161 21.91 25.58 -17.86
C SER A 161 21.39 26.60 -18.88
N SER A 162 21.08 27.83 -18.42
CA SER A 162 20.77 29.03 -19.21
C SER A 162 21.98 29.96 -19.32
#